data_AF-A0A820BD36-F1
#
_entry.id   AF-A0A820BD36-F1
#
_cell.length_a   1.000
_cell.length_b   1.000
_cell.length_c   1.000
_cell.angle_alpha   90.00
_cell.angle_beta   90.00
_cell.angle_gamma   90.00
#
_symmetry.space_group_name_H-M   'P 1'
#
loop_
_entity.id
_entity.type
_entity.pdbx_description
1 polymer ?
#
loop_
_entity_poly.entity_id
_entity_poly.type
_entity_poly.pdbx_seq_one_letter_code
_entity_poly.pdbx_strand_id
1 'polypeptide(L)'
;MDMSLSREFWHSQLERYNMECSLSLPVDRQSSSTNQQRSGLASIAEIAFDNEICTSFLNYASSHHLTLFQLGLSIFYIFLFKLSHGETDLCISSINANRYQSELVNMIGMFVSTLPYRLAIDSHWSFDELVQHVRENCLSILEHSHYPLQHILDDNRINQSNASFLETMFDFITVSKDMGHLCLNETNLERMSLEQSAEATKFDFSLTFEYNPLHDYKKLSCHFDCSRDLFEKSTVSKLAQRFKYIFEQLFQTQSSNTSMTDMSSSINKASLILPEEAEEMQLVVFQRLGNIVNE
;
A
#
# COMPACT_ATOMS: atom_id res chain seq x y z
N MET A 1 -4.99 16.01 -24.51
CA MET A 1 -5.34 14.76 -23.82
C MET A 1 -6.53 14.18 -24.56
N ASP A 2 -6.38 12.98 -25.13
CA ASP A 2 -7.42 12.32 -25.92
C ASP A 2 -8.28 11.43 -25.03
N MET A 3 -9.54 11.80 -24.85
CA MET A 3 -10.49 11.06 -24.01
C MET A 3 -10.84 9.68 -24.58
N SER A 4 -10.76 9.49 -25.90
CA SER A 4 -11.09 8.21 -26.54
C SER A 4 -10.02 7.17 -26.26
N LEU A 5 -8.74 7.55 -26.41
CA LEU A 5 -7.60 6.70 -26.08
C LEU A 5 -7.59 6.32 -24.60
N SER A 6 -7.88 7.26 -23.70
CA SER A 6 -7.96 6.95 -22.26
C SER A 6 -9.12 6.04 -21.90
N ARG A 7 -10.28 6.20 -22.57
CA ARG A 7 -11.40 5.28 -22.41
C ARG A 7 -11.05 3.85 -22.83
N GLU A 8 -10.39 3.70 -23.98
CA GLU A 8 -9.93 2.39 -24.47
C GLU A 8 -8.90 1.75 -23.53
N PHE A 9 -7.95 2.54 -23.03
CA PHE A 9 -7.00 2.09 -22.01
C PHE A 9 -7.71 1.57 -20.77
N TRP A 10 -8.61 2.35 -20.16
CA TRP A 10 -9.30 1.93 -18.93
C TRP A 10 -10.20 0.70 -19.14
N HIS A 11 -10.85 0.60 -20.29
CA HIS A 11 -11.60 -0.60 -20.65
C HIS A 11 -10.68 -1.83 -20.73
N SER A 12 -9.53 -1.72 -21.40
CA SER A 12 -8.56 -2.81 -21.49
C SER A 12 -7.94 -3.16 -20.14
N GLN A 13 -7.58 -2.16 -19.34
CA GLN A 13 -6.90 -2.32 -18.06
C GLN A 13 -7.79 -3.06 -17.05
N LEU A 14 -9.09 -2.84 -17.10
CA LEU A 14 -10.06 -3.40 -16.15
C LEU A 14 -10.84 -4.56 -16.76
N GLU A 15 -10.53 -4.96 -18.01
CA GLU A 15 -11.20 -6.06 -18.67
C GLU A 15 -11.07 -7.34 -17.84
N ARG A 16 -12.19 -8.03 -17.59
CA ARG A 16 -12.27 -9.29 -16.83
C ARG A 16 -11.90 -9.18 -15.34
N TYR A 17 -11.55 -8.00 -14.83
CA TYR A 17 -11.44 -7.80 -13.40
C TYR A 17 -12.84 -7.82 -12.79
N ASN A 18 -13.04 -8.58 -11.70
CA ASN A 18 -14.29 -8.52 -10.97
C ASN A 18 -14.27 -7.35 -9.98
N MET A 19 -14.74 -6.19 -10.44
CA MET A 19 -14.79 -4.96 -9.66
C MET A 19 -15.71 -5.00 -8.43
N GLU A 20 -16.55 -6.04 -8.28
CA GLU A 20 -17.42 -6.20 -7.10
C GLU A 20 -16.85 -7.23 -6.11
N CYS A 21 -15.74 -7.89 -6.45
CA CYS A 21 -15.09 -8.85 -5.56
C CYS A 21 -14.03 -8.14 -4.70
N SER A 22 -14.30 -8.07 -3.40
CA SER A 22 -13.35 -7.61 -2.39
C SER A 22 -12.15 -8.55 -2.29
N LEU A 23 -10.97 -7.97 -2.00
CA LEU A 23 -9.77 -8.74 -1.68
C LEU A 23 -10.00 -9.57 -0.42
N SER A 24 -9.54 -10.81 -0.42
CA SER A 24 -9.68 -11.72 0.73
C SER A 24 -8.67 -11.39 1.84
N LEU A 25 -8.91 -10.29 2.57
CA LEU A 25 -8.07 -9.86 3.69
C LEU A 25 -8.47 -10.54 5.02
N PRO A 26 -7.52 -10.71 5.98
CA PRO A 26 -7.79 -11.33 7.27
C PRO A 26 -8.53 -10.38 8.23
N VAL A 27 -9.82 -10.17 7.95
CA VAL A 27 -10.72 -9.36 8.78
C VAL A 27 -11.14 -10.12 10.05
N ASP A 28 -11.29 -9.40 11.16
CA ASP A 28 -11.76 -9.97 12.43
C ASP A 28 -13.28 -10.14 12.44
N ARG A 29 -13.99 -9.32 11.66
CA ARG A 29 -15.44 -9.31 11.56
C ARG A 29 -15.86 -9.43 10.10
N GLN A 30 -16.61 -10.47 9.79
CA GLN A 30 -17.23 -10.59 8.47
C GLN A 30 -18.23 -9.45 8.27
N SER A 31 -18.14 -8.79 7.12
CA SER A 31 -19.13 -7.79 6.72
C SER A 31 -20.47 -8.50 6.53
N SER A 32 -21.37 -8.40 7.51
CA SER A 32 -22.60 -9.20 7.56
C SER A 32 -23.72 -8.68 6.63
N SER A 33 -23.50 -7.59 5.88
CA SER A 33 -24.44 -7.15 4.85
C SER A 33 -23.82 -6.16 3.87
N THR A 34 -24.26 -6.24 2.62
CA THR A 34 -23.90 -5.38 1.47
C THR A 34 -24.35 -3.91 1.62
N ASN A 35 -24.71 -3.44 2.82
CA ASN A 35 -25.36 -2.14 3.03
C ASN A 35 -25.02 -1.45 4.38
N GLN A 36 -23.99 -1.86 5.11
CA GLN A 36 -23.55 -1.12 6.30
C GLN A 36 -22.53 -0.04 5.91
N GLN A 37 -22.97 1.21 6.01
CA GLN A 37 -22.09 2.38 6.00
C GLN A 37 -21.06 2.24 7.13
N ARG A 38 -19.77 2.32 6.79
CA ARG A 38 -18.69 2.27 7.80
C ARG A 38 -18.86 3.40 8.81
N SER A 39 -18.49 3.14 10.05
CA SER A 39 -18.45 4.14 11.13
C SER A 39 -17.48 5.28 10.82
N GLY A 40 -16.55 5.06 9.88
CA GLY A 40 -15.48 5.98 9.53
C GLY A 40 -14.36 6.00 10.56
N LEU A 41 -14.41 5.12 11.58
CA LEU A 41 -13.38 4.99 12.60
C LEU A 41 -12.30 3.98 12.17
N ALA A 42 -11.04 4.22 12.53
CA ALA A 42 -9.88 3.46 12.14
C ALA A 42 -9.17 2.80 13.32
N SER A 43 -8.60 1.63 13.09
CA SER A 43 -7.59 1.01 13.94
C SER A 43 -6.27 1.31 13.25
N ILE A 44 -5.37 2.02 13.95
CA ILE A 44 -4.13 2.54 13.37
C ILE A 44 -2.93 1.79 13.92
N ALA A 45 -1.96 1.47 13.07
CA ALA A 45 -0.64 1.00 13.48
C ALA A 45 0.45 1.68 12.65
N GLU A 46 1.40 2.31 13.34
CA GLU A 46 2.53 3.00 12.73
C GLU A 46 3.79 2.13 12.72
N ILE A 47 4.58 2.31 11.67
CA ILE A 47 5.88 1.67 11.47
C ILE A 47 6.88 2.77 11.17
N ALA A 48 7.97 2.80 11.93
CA ALA A 48 9.15 3.58 11.59
C ALA A 48 10.26 2.63 11.15
N PHE A 49 10.95 2.97 10.07
CA PHE A 49 12.07 2.19 9.56
C PHE A 49 13.40 2.77 10.07
N ASP A 50 14.34 1.89 10.37
CA ASP A 50 15.67 2.28 10.79
C ASP A 50 16.45 2.90 9.62
N ASN A 51 17.47 3.70 9.95
CA ASN A 51 18.22 4.47 8.96
C ASN A 51 18.91 3.59 7.90
N GLU A 52 19.32 2.38 8.24
CA GLU A 52 19.91 1.43 7.28
C GLU A 52 18.89 1.01 6.21
N ILE A 53 17.72 0.52 6.64
CA ILE A 53 16.62 0.13 5.73
C ILE A 53 16.19 1.31 4.87
N CYS A 54 16.03 2.49 5.48
CA CYS A 54 15.70 3.70 4.73
C CYS A 54 16.74 4.01 3.65
N THR A 55 18.03 3.90 3.97
CA THR A 55 19.12 4.15 3.02
C THR A 55 19.10 3.14 1.88
N SER A 56 18.93 1.85 2.19
CA SER A 56 18.81 0.78 1.20
C SER A 56 17.60 0.97 0.27
N PHE A 57 16.44 1.33 0.82
CA PHE A 57 15.22 1.62 0.06
C PHE A 57 15.42 2.78 -0.92
N LEU A 58 15.99 3.90 -0.45
CA LEU A 58 16.27 5.07 -1.28
C LEU A 58 17.30 4.77 -2.38
N ASN A 59 18.37 4.04 -2.03
CA ASN A 59 19.40 3.64 -2.98
C ASN A 59 18.88 2.69 -4.05
N TYR A 60 18.01 1.74 -3.68
CA TYR A 60 17.36 0.84 -4.63
C TYR A 60 16.48 1.63 -5.60
N ALA A 61 15.61 2.51 -5.09
CA ALA A 61 14.77 3.36 -5.95
C ALA A 61 15.61 4.18 -6.94
N SER A 62 16.67 4.81 -6.46
CA SER A 62 17.60 5.60 -7.29
C SER A 62 18.29 4.74 -8.36
N SER A 63 18.84 3.59 -7.98
CA SER A 63 19.60 2.71 -8.88
C SER A 63 18.73 2.14 -9.99
N HIS A 64 17.47 1.81 -9.69
CA HIS A 64 16.51 1.25 -10.63
C HIS A 64 15.64 2.31 -11.35
N HIS A 65 15.90 3.60 -11.12
CA HIS A 65 15.18 4.73 -11.73
C HIS A 65 13.67 4.69 -11.44
N LEU A 66 13.34 4.43 -10.18
CA LEU A 66 11.98 4.32 -9.66
C LEU A 66 11.63 5.53 -8.80
N THR A 67 10.35 5.88 -8.77
CA THR A 67 9.84 6.75 -7.70
C THR A 67 9.68 5.94 -6.41
N LEU A 68 9.72 6.62 -5.26
CA LEU A 68 9.48 5.96 -3.97
C LEU A 68 8.06 5.38 -3.87
N PHE A 69 7.08 6.02 -4.53
CA PHE A 69 5.73 5.51 -4.69
C PHE A 69 5.72 4.15 -5.39
N GLN A 70 6.41 4.01 -6.53
CA GLN A 70 6.46 2.74 -7.28
C GLN A 70 7.08 1.62 -6.46
N LEU A 71 8.17 1.91 -5.73
CA LEU A 71 8.82 0.92 -4.88
C LEU A 71 7.95 0.53 -3.68
N GLY A 72 7.34 1.50 -2.99
CA GLY A 72 6.43 1.25 -1.88
C GLY A 72 5.19 0.45 -2.32
N LEU A 73 4.61 0.79 -3.47
CA LEU A 73 3.46 0.09 -4.06
C LEU A 73 3.82 -1.36 -4.42
N SER A 74 5.03 -1.60 -4.92
CA SER A 74 5.52 -2.95 -5.22
C SER A 74 5.56 -3.84 -3.98
N ILE A 75 6.06 -3.29 -2.87
CA ILE A 75 6.12 -4.02 -1.60
C ILE A 75 4.70 -4.24 -1.04
N PHE A 76 3.80 -3.28 -1.23
CA PHE A 76 2.40 -3.42 -0.86
C PHE A 76 1.69 -4.52 -1.67
N TYR A 77 1.94 -4.64 -2.96
CA TYR A 77 1.42 -5.75 -3.77
C TYR A 77 1.91 -7.12 -3.29
N ILE A 78 3.19 -7.23 -2.92
CA ILE A 78 3.72 -8.48 -2.32
C ILE A 78 3.00 -8.79 -1.02
N PHE A 79 2.81 -7.79 -0.17
CA PHE A 79 2.10 -7.95 1.09
C PHE A 79 0.65 -8.40 0.87
N LEU A 80 -0.09 -7.75 -0.02
CA LEU A 80 -1.47 -8.12 -0.36
C LEU A 80 -1.56 -9.51 -0.97
N PHE A 81 -0.71 -9.84 -1.94
CA PHE A 81 -0.61 -11.19 -2.53
C PHE A 81 -0.44 -12.26 -1.46
N LYS A 82 0.38 -12.00 -0.45
CA LYS A 82 0.62 -12.93 0.66
C LYS A 82 -0.56 -13.00 1.63
N LEU A 83 -1.20 -11.86 1.93
CA LEU A 83 -2.36 -11.81 2.80
C LEU A 83 -3.59 -12.48 2.19
N SER A 84 -3.78 -12.35 0.89
CA SER A 84 -4.91 -12.92 0.13
C SER A 84 -4.69 -14.40 -0.27
N HIS A 85 -3.75 -15.08 0.38
CA HIS A 85 -3.42 -16.48 0.09
C HIS A 85 -3.00 -16.75 -1.36
N GLY A 86 -2.34 -15.79 -2.00
CA GLY A 86 -1.78 -15.92 -3.34
C GLY A 86 -2.72 -15.48 -4.47
N GLU A 87 -3.73 -14.65 -4.17
CA GLU A 87 -4.55 -14.03 -5.22
C GLU A 87 -3.69 -13.20 -6.16
N THR A 88 -3.72 -13.52 -7.45
CA THR A 88 -2.81 -12.94 -8.44
C THR A 88 -3.36 -11.71 -9.13
N ASP A 89 -4.67 -11.49 -9.18
CA ASP A 89 -5.27 -10.33 -9.86
C ASP A 89 -5.73 -9.31 -8.83
N LEU A 90 -4.83 -8.37 -8.48
CA LEU A 90 -5.06 -7.42 -7.39
C LEU A 90 -5.42 -6.05 -7.96
N CYS A 91 -6.46 -5.41 -7.45
CA CYS A 91 -6.75 -4.02 -7.75
C CYS A 91 -6.94 -3.20 -6.47
N ILE A 92 -6.16 -2.14 -6.34
CA ILE A 92 -6.18 -1.21 -5.22
C ILE A 92 -6.41 0.21 -5.72
N SER A 93 -6.79 1.11 -4.82
CA SER A 93 -6.92 2.52 -5.15
C SER A 93 -5.69 3.32 -4.73
N SER A 94 -5.37 4.36 -5.51
CA SER A 94 -4.43 5.38 -5.08
C SER A 94 -4.90 6.76 -5.50
N ILE A 95 -4.45 7.78 -4.77
CA ILE A 95 -4.83 9.17 -4.98
C ILE A 95 -3.84 9.83 -5.92
N ASN A 96 -4.37 10.43 -6.97
CA ASN A 96 -3.62 11.22 -7.91
C ASN A 96 -3.99 12.70 -7.79
N ALA A 97 -2.98 13.57 -7.67
CA ALA A 97 -3.18 15.01 -7.47
C ALA A 97 -3.83 15.72 -8.66
N ASN A 98 -3.67 15.19 -9.89
CA ASN A 98 -4.29 15.73 -11.10
C ASN A 98 -3.94 17.20 -11.42
N ARG A 99 -2.76 17.67 -10.96
CA ARG A 99 -2.24 19.03 -11.20
C ARG A 99 -1.14 19.02 -12.26
N TYR A 100 -1.45 18.48 -13.45
CA TYR A 100 -0.46 18.30 -14.53
C TYR A 100 -0.13 19.58 -15.29
N GLN A 101 -1.05 20.54 -15.26
CA GLN A 101 -0.90 21.85 -15.90
C GLN A 101 -0.31 22.84 -14.90
N SER A 102 0.65 23.64 -15.34
CA SER A 102 1.35 24.61 -14.48
C SER A 102 0.38 25.63 -13.87
N GLU A 103 -0.69 25.95 -14.59
CA GLU A 103 -1.78 26.83 -14.16
C GLU A 103 -2.57 26.27 -12.97
N LEU A 104 -2.61 24.94 -12.81
CA LEU A 104 -3.35 24.27 -11.75
C LEU A 104 -2.54 24.14 -10.46
N VAL A 105 -1.22 24.30 -10.49
CA VAL A 105 -0.34 24.04 -9.33
C VAL A 105 -0.73 24.91 -8.13
N ASN A 106 -1.02 26.19 -8.37
CA ASN A 106 -1.32 27.17 -7.32
C ASN A 106 -2.83 27.41 -7.14
N MET A 107 -3.69 26.61 -7.79
CA MET A 107 -5.13 26.82 -7.75
C MET A 107 -5.77 26.13 -6.54
N ILE A 108 -6.59 26.86 -5.80
CA ILE A 108 -7.40 26.27 -4.72
C ILE A 108 -8.62 25.59 -5.34
N GLY A 109 -8.77 24.28 -5.10
CA GLY A 109 -9.87 23.47 -5.65
C GLY A 109 -9.67 21.98 -5.42
N MET A 110 -10.72 21.20 -5.69
CA MET A 110 -10.69 19.73 -5.62
C MET A 110 -10.25 19.15 -6.96
N PHE A 111 -8.96 18.82 -7.07
CA PHE A 111 -8.38 18.22 -8.28
C PHE A 111 -8.12 16.72 -8.13
N VAL A 112 -7.92 16.27 -6.88
CA VAL A 112 -7.54 14.88 -6.58
C VAL A 112 -8.55 13.90 -7.17
N SER A 113 -8.04 12.83 -7.80
CA SER A 113 -8.85 11.71 -8.28
C SER A 113 -8.32 10.41 -7.69
N THR A 114 -9.22 9.50 -7.37
CA THR A 114 -8.89 8.15 -6.93
C THR A 114 -8.93 7.23 -8.14
N LEU A 115 -7.83 6.55 -8.44
CA LEU A 115 -7.68 5.71 -9.62
C LEU A 115 -7.44 4.25 -9.24
N PRO A 116 -7.96 3.29 -10.02
CA PRO A 116 -7.65 1.88 -9.84
C PRO A 116 -6.25 1.56 -10.36
N TYR A 117 -5.45 0.93 -9.51
CA TYR A 117 -4.17 0.32 -9.82
C TYR A 117 -4.40 -1.19 -9.78
N ARG A 118 -4.68 -1.78 -10.95
CA ARG A 118 -4.78 -3.24 -11.12
C ARG A 118 -3.44 -3.79 -11.55
N LEU A 119 -3.03 -4.93 -10.98
CA LEU A 119 -1.86 -5.68 -11.39
C LEU A 119 -2.17 -7.19 -11.33
N ALA A 120 -1.98 -7.87 -12.46
CA ALA A 120 -1.93 -9.33 -12.50
C ALA A 120 -0.51 -9.80 -12.19
N ILE A 121 -0.31 -10.31 -10.99
CA ILE A 121 0.97 -10.80 -10.45
C ILE A 121 1.24 -12.21 -10.95
N ASP A 122 2.44 -12.45 -11.48
CA ASP A 122 2.98 -13.81 -11.56
C ASP A 122 3.74 -14.13 -10.27
N SER A 123 3.32 -15.18 -9.58
CA SER A 123 3.96 -15.64 -8.35
C SER A 123 5.44 -16.03 -8.53
N HIS A 124 5.88 -16.30 -9.76
CA HIS A 124 7.27 -16.65 -10.06
C HIS A 124 8.17 -15.44 -10.28
N TRP A 125 7.60 -14.24 -10.42
CA TRP A 125 8.40 -13.02 -10.55
C TRP A 125 9.33 -12.86 -9.35
N SER A 126 10.55 -12.46 -9.65
CA SER A 126 11.46 -11.86 -8.69
C SER A 126 10.93 -10.50 -8.21
N PHE A 127 11.52 -9.98 -7.14
CA PHE A 127 11.21 -8.63 -6.68
C PHE A 127 11.48 -7.59 -7.78
N ASP A 128 12.62 -7.71 -8.46
CA ASP A 128 13.02 -6.79 -9.53
C ASP A 128 12.03 -6.80 -10.70
N GLU A 129 11.55 -7.98 -11.13
CA GLU A 129 10.54 -8.11 -12.20
C GLU A 129 9.21 -7.48 -11.79
N LEU A 130 8.73 -7.76 -10.58
CA LEU A 130 7.49 -7.16 -10.06
C LEU A 130 7.59 -5.63 -10.04
N VAL A 131 8.73 -5.10 -9.59
CA VAL A 131 8.97 -3.65 -9.54
C VAL A 131 8.96 -3.02 -10.93
N GLN A 132 9.52 -3.68 -11.95
CA GLN A 132 9.44 -3.18 -13.33
C GLN A 132 7.99 -3.16 -13.84
N HIS A 133 7.22 -4.23 -13.59
CA HIS A 133 5.82 -4.27 -13.99
C HIS A 133 4.98 -3.20 -13.27
N VAL A 134 5.21 -2.97 -11.98
CA VAL A 134 4.56 -1.89 -11.22
C VAL A 134 4.92 -0.53 -11.80
N ARG A 135 6.20 -0.30 -12.14
CA ARG A 135 6.67 0.94 -12.76
C ARG A 135 5.94 1.21 -14.08
N GLU A 136 5.95 0.24 -14.99
CA GLU A 136 5.29 0.35 -16.30
C GLU A 136 3.79 0.64 -16.15
N ASN A 137 3.12 -0.13 -15.29
CA ASN A 137 1.70 0.04 -15.00
C ASN A 137 1.38 1.43 -14.44
N CYS A 138 2.19 1.93 -13.49
CA CYS A 138 2.01 3.27 -12.94
C CYS A 138 2.18 4.36 -14.01
N LEU A 139 3.14 4.22 -14.93
CA LEU A 139 3.33 5.18 -16.02
C LEU A 139 2.12 5.21 -16.95
N SER A 140 1.60 4.05 -17.36
CA SER A 140 0.40 3.96 -18.19
C SER A 140 -0.84 4.53 -17.49
N ILE A 141 -1.05 4.22 -16.20
CA ILE A 141 -2.15 4.78 -15.42
C ILE A 141 -2.05 6.31 -15.34
N LEU A 142 -0.85 6.85 -15.12
CA LEU A 142 -0.64 8.30 -15.03
C LEU A 142 -0.88 9.02 -16.37
N GLU A 143 -0.55 8.39 -17.50
CA GLU A 143 -0.84 8.93 -18.84
C GLU A 143 -2.36 9.11 -19.08
N HIS A 144 -3.17 8.19 -18.55
CA HIS A 144 -4.64 8.16 -18.71
C HIS A 144 -5.43 8.65 -17.48
N SER A 145 -4.72 9.17 -16.48
CA SER A 145 -5.26 9.62 -15.19
C SER A 145 -6.25 10.78 -15.23
N HIS A 146 -6.21 11.55 -16.33
CA HIS A 146 -7.13 12.65 -16.60
C HIS A 146 -8.55 12.18 -16.91
N TYR A 147 -8.74 10.89 -17.16
CA TYR A 147 -10.05 10.28 -17.36
C TYR A 147 -10.78 10.16 -16.01
N PRO A 148 -11.95 10.81 -15.83
CA PRO A 148 -12.64 10.84 -14.55
C PRO A 148 -13.07 9.46 -14.03
N LEU A 149 -12.91 9.22 -12.72
CA LEU A 149 -13.34 7.99 -12.05
C LEU A 149 -14.80 7.62 -12.35
N GLN A 150 -15.71 8.60 -12.37
CA GLN A 150 -17.13 8.34 -12.66
C GLN A 150 -17.32 7.74 -14.05
N HIS A 151 -16.54 8.17 -15.05
CA HIS A 151 -16.61 7.56 -16.37
C HIS A 151 -16.02 6.15 -16.40
N ILE A 152 -14.95 5.88 -15.65
CA ILE A 152 -14.42 4.51 -15.48
C ILE A 152 -15.51 3.59 -14.92
N LEU A 153 -16.23 4.05 -13.89
CA LEU A 153 -17.31 3.30 -13.27
C LEU A 153 -18.52 3.10 -14.20
N ASP A 154 -18.96 4.16 -14.88
CA ASP A 154 -20.09 4.13 -15.82
C ASP A 154 -19.83 3.17 -16.99
N ASP A 155 -18.63 3.22 -17.59
CA ASP A 155 -18.25 2.36 -18.71
C ASP A 155 -18.20 0.88 -18.31
N ASN A 156 -17.85 0.58 -17.06
CA ASN A 156 -17.87 -0.77 -16.49
C ASN A 156 -19.22 -1.14 -15.85
N ARG A 157 -20.19 -0.22 -15.83
CA ARG A 157 -21.53 -0.40 -15.21
C ARG A 157 -21.46 -0.76 -13.73
N ILE A 158 -20.50 -0.19 -13.01
CA ILE A 158 -20.28 -0.41 -11.58
C ILE A 158 -20.76 0.80 -10.78
N ASN A 159 -21.60 0.57 -9.78
CA ASN A 159 -21.90 1.61 -8.80
C ASN A 159 -20.68 1.83 -7.91
N GLN A 160 -20.33 3.09 -7.62
CA GLN A 160 -19.15 3.41 -6.79
C GLN A 160 -19.13 2.68 -5.44
N SER A 161 -20.30 2.47 -4.82
CA SER A 161 -20.43 1.74 -3.53
C SER A 161 -20.04 0.27 -3.62
N ASN A 162 -20.02 -0.31 -4.82
CA ASN A 162 -19.70 -1.71 -5.07
C ASN A 162 -18.28 -1.89 -5.61
N ALA A 163 -17.56 -0.80 -5.91
CA ALA A 163 -16.23 -0.86 -6.50
C ALA A 163 -15.19 -1.30 -5.46
N SER A 164 -14.84 -2.58 -5.45
CA SER A 164 -13.99 -3.21 -4.45
C SER A 164 -12.57 -2.63 -4.37
N PHE A 165 -12.04 -2.10 -5.48
CA PHE A 165 -10.74 -1.44 -5.47
C PHE A 165 -10.72 -0.16 -4.60
N LEU A 166 -11.89 0.41 -4.28
CA LEU A 166 -12.02 1.54 -3.35
C LEU A 166 -12.03 1.10 -1.87
N GLU A 167 -11.92 -0.20 -1.56
CA GLU A 167 -11.82 -0.70 -0.19
C GLU A 167 -10.37 -0.68 0.30
N THR A 168 -9.42 -0.92 -0.61
CA THR A 168 -7.98 -0.97 -0.32
C THR A 168 -7.26 0.21 -0.95
N MET A 169 -6.45 0.92 -0.18
CA MET A 169 -5.78 2.15 -0.64
C MET A 169 -4.29 2.15 -0.33
N PHE A 170 -3.51 2.69 -1.27
CA PHE A 170 -2.09 2.98 -1.09
C PHE A 170 -1.82 4.45 -1.36
N ASP A 171 -1.03 5.09 -0.50
CA ASP A 171 -0.54 6.45 -0.71
C ASP A 171 0.93 6.59 -0.30
N PHE A 172 1.59 7.59 -0.89
CA PHE A 172 2.98 7.93 -0.58
C PHE A 172 3.12 9.45 -0.50
N ILE A 173 3.40 9.94 0.70
CA ILE A 173 3.52 11.36 0.99
C ILE A 173 5.01 11.70 1.17
N THR A 174 5.48 12.73 0.47
CA THR A 174 6.77 13.33 0.76
C THR A 174 6.56 14.65 1.50
N VAL A 175 7.09 14.73 2.72
CA VAL A 175 7.03 15.95 3.52
C VAL A 175 7.98 16.98 2.93
N SER A 176 7.47 18.18 2.64
CA SER A 176 8.27 19.33 2.23
C SER A 176 8.35 20.37 3.35
N LYS A 177 9.33 21.27 3.29
CA LYS A 177 9.50 22.35 4.28
C LYS A 177 8.25 23.22 4.42
N ASP A 178 7.54 23.41 3.32
CA ASP A 178 6.34 24.26 3.26
C ASP A 178 5.13 23.59 3.91
N MET A 179 5.16 22.27 4.16
CA MET A 179 4.07 21.61 4.88
C MET A 179 3.99 22.02 6.35
N GLY A 180 5.07 22.49 6.99
CA GLY A 180 5.08 22.85 8.42
C GLY A 180 4.85 24.33 8.72
N HIS A 181 5.07 25.21 7.74
CA HIS A 181 4.99 26.67 7.91
C HIS A 181 3.89 27.24 7.01
N LEU A 182 2.67 27.26 7.54
CA LEU A 182 1.56 27.99 6.93
C LEU A 182 1.60 29.42 7.48
N CYS A 183 1.82 30.42 6.62
CA CYS A 183 1.75 31.83 7.01
C CYS A 183 0.59 32.49 6.26
N LEU A 184 -0.27 33.20 6.97
CA LEU A 184 -1.24 34.12 6.38
C LEU A 184 -0.77 35.55 6.67
N ASN A 185 -0.18 36.20 5.66
CA ASN A 185 0.59 37.45 5.80
C ASN A 185 1.73 37.29 6.81
N GLU A 186 1.73 38.05 7.91
CA GLU A 186 2.71 37.99 8.99
C GLU A 186 2.29 37.04 10.13
N THR A 187 1.13 36.39 10.01
CA THR A 187 0.61 35.47 11.03
C THR A 187 0.99 34.05 10.70
N ASN A 188 1.78 33.42 11.56
CA ASN A 188 2.02 31.99 11.50
C ASN A 188 0.72 31.27 11.89
N LEU A 189 0.20 30.46 10.98
CA LEU A 189 -0.85 29.50 11.24
C LEU A 189 -0.20 28.24 11.79
N GLU A 190 -0.48 27.94 13.04
CA GLU A 190 -0.17 26.63 13.60
C GLU A 190 -1.26 25.66 13.16
N ARG A 191 -0.87 24.48 12.65
CA ARG A 191 -1.83 23.39 12.53
C ARG A 191 -2.31 23.08 13.93
N MET A 192 -3.59 23.30 14.19
CA MET A 192 -4.22 22.73 15.36
C MET A 192 -4.19 21.21 15.13
N SER A 193 -3.29 20.52 15.82
CA SER A 193 -3.45 19.09 16.01
C SER A 193 -4.80 18.94 16.69
N LEU A 194 -5.79 18.44 15.96
CA LEU A 194 -6.89 17.78 16.63
C LEU A 194 -6.23 16.55 17.26
N GLU A 195 -5.75 16.70 18.50
CA GLU A 195 -5.26 15.60 19.35
C GLU A 195 -6.34 14.51 19.56
N GLN A 196 -7.54 14.73 19.00
CA GLN A 196 -8.71 13.88 18.95
C GLN A 196 -9.38 13.85 17.56
N SER A 197 -8.66 14.08 16.44
CA SER A 197 -9.23 13.69 15.16
C SER A 197 -9.36 12.18 15.27
N ALA A 198 -10.60 11.72 15.44
CA ALA A 198 -10.93 10.31 15.60
C ALA A 198 -10.05 9.53 14.64
N GLU A 199 -9.40 8.46 15.12
CA GLU A 199 -8.78 7.46 14.26
C GLU A 199 -9.81 7.23 13.14
N ALA A 200 -9.56 7.75 11.94
CA ALA A 200 -10.61 7.88 10.94
C ALA A 200 -10.08 7.43 9.61
N THR A 201 -10.92 6.70 8.89
CA THR A 201 -10.57 6.17 7.58
C THR A 201 -11.77 6.24 6.65
N LYS A 202 -11.48 6.42 5.37
CA LYS A 202 -12.44 6.36 4.28
C LYS A 202 -12.41 5.00 3.57
N PHE A 203 -11.43 4.17 3.90
CA PHE A 203 -11.10 2.91 3.27
C PHE A 203 -11.19 1.79 4.29
N ASP A 204 -11.44 0.57 3.83
CA ASP A 204 -11.45 -0.58 4.72
C ASP A 204 -10.03 -0.97 5.15
N PHE A 205 -9.05 -0.79 4.25
CA PHE A 205 -7.64 -1.08 4.48
C PHE A 205 -6.74 -0.09 3.71
N SER A 206 -6.09 0.87 4.40
CA SER A 206 -5.13 1.77 3.76
C SER A 206 -3.73 1.62 4.32
N LEU A 207 -2.73 1.79 3.44
CA LEU A 207 -1.34 1.94 3.80
C LEU A 207 -0.80 3.26 3.23
N THR A 208 -0.31 4.12 4.10
CA THR A 208 0.28 5.40 3.72
C THR A 208 1.74 5.43 4.11
N PHE A 209 2.63 5.64 3.15
CA PHE A 209 4.03 5.95 3.40
C PHE A 209 4.23 7.45 3.63
N GLU A 210 5.16 7.77 4.52
CA GLU A 210 5.68 9.12 4.69
C GLU A 210 7.19 9.11 4.54
N TYR A 211 7.69 9.96 3.65
CA TYR A 211 9.11 10.27 3.52
C TYR A 211 9.38 11.72 3.91
N ASN A 212 10.15 11.90 4.98
CA ASN A 212 10.55 13.20 5.48
C ASN A 212 12.07 13.40 5.31
N PRO A 213 12.52 14.05 4.21
CA PRO A 213 13.94 14.28 3.96
C PRO A 213 14.58 15.29 4.94
N LEU A 214 13.79 15.98 5.77
CA LEU A 214 14.25 17.04 6.67
C LEU A 214 14.67 16.54 8.05
N HIS A 215 14.24 15.35 8.44
CA HIS A 215 14.59 14.73 9.73
C HIS A 215 15.81 13.84 9.58
N ASP A 216 16.72 13.81 10.55
CA ASP A 216 17.90 12.93 10.49
C ASP A 216 17.62 11.49 10.93
N TYR A 217 16.48 11.25 11.58
CA TYR A 217 16.04 9.96 12.09
C TYR A 217 14.61 9.66 11.63
N LYS A 218 14.30 8.38 11.38
CA LYS A 218 12.95 7.92 10.95
C LYS A 218 12.45 8.68 9.70
N LYS A 219 13.35 8.90 8.73
CA LYS A 219 13.04 9.57 7.45
C LYS A 219 11.94 8.87 6.66
N LEU A 220 11.84 7.56 6.81
CA LEU A 220 10.80 6.74 6.19
C LEU A 220 9.96 6.10 7.29
N SER A 221 8.66 6.29 7.21
CA SER A 221 7.66 5.63 8.03
C SER A 221 6.47 5.24 7.16
N CYS A 222 5.61 4.39 7.70
CA CYS A 222 4.29 4.16 7.13
C CYS A 222 3.29 3.87 8.24
N HIS A 223 2.01 3.99 7.93
CA HIS A 223 0.95 3.62 8.86
C HIS A 223 -0.18 2.91 8.12
N PHE A 224 -0.79 1.96 8.81
CA PHE A 224 -2.03 1.33 8.39
C PHE A 224 -3.20 2.03 9.06
N ASP A 225 -4.23 2.39 8.29
CA ASP A 225 -5.54 2.77 8.81
C ASP A 225 -6.57 1.76 8.31
N CYS A 226 -7.08 0.95 9.22
CA CYS A 226 -8.04 -0.10 8.87
C CYS A 226 -9.39 0.20 9.52
N SER A 227 -10.49 -0.03 8.81
CA SER A 227 -11.82 0.20 9.37
C SER A 227 -12.01 -0.58 10.67
N ARG A 228 -12.36 0.12 11.76
CA ARG A 228 -12.62 -0.50 13.07
C ARG A 228 -13.81 -1.44 13.06
N ASP A 229 -14.67 -1.33 12.06
CA ASP A 229 -15.79 -2.24 11.89
C ASP A 229 -15.31 -3.63 11.44
N LEU A 230 -14.15 -3.70 10.77
CA LEU A 230 -13.56 -4.93 10.23
C LEU A 230 -12.34 -5.44 11.01
N PHE A 231 -11.50 -4.53 11.51
CA PHE A 231 -10.20 -4.85 12.10
C PHE A 231 -10.05 -4.34 13.54
N GLU A 232 -9.61 -5.24 14.41
CA GLU A 232 -9.16 -4.95 15.77
C GLU A 232 -7.74 -4.38 15.77
N LYS A 233 -7.44 -3.54 16.76
CA LYS A 233 -6.11 -2.92 16.90
C LYS A 233 -4.97 -3.94 16.98
N SER A 234 -5.21 -5.08 17.64
CA SER A 234 -4.28 -6.19 17.73
C SER A 234 -3.96 -6.78 16.35
N THR A 235 -4.97 -6.97 15.51
CA THR A 235 -4.83 -7.48 14.14
C THR A 235 -4.07 -6.49 13.27
N VAL A 236 -4.42 -5.20 13.29
CA VAL A 236 -3.68 -4.17 12.54
C VAL A 236 -2.22 -4.07 12.99
N SER A 237 -1.96 -4.15 14.30
CA SER A 237 -0.59 -4.15 14.83
C SER A 237 0.23 -5.35 14.34
N LYS A 238 -0.35 -6.54 14.29
CA LYS A 238 0.31 -7.73 13.72
C LYS A 238 0.56 -7.58 12.22
N LEU A 239 -0.41 -7.07 11.46
CA LEU A 239 -0.25 -6.79 10.04
C LEU A 239 0.90 -5.80 9.80
N ALA A 240 1.00 -4.76 10.62
CA ALA A 240 2.09 -3.80 10.57
C ALA A 240 3.46 -4.45 10.86
N GLN A 241 3.56 -5.31 11.87
CA GLN A 241 4.78 -6.07 12.16
C GLN A 241 5.19 -6.97 10.98
N ARG A 242 4.23 -7.67 10.38
CA ARG A 242 4.47 -8.54 9.21
C ARG A 242 4.91 -7.75 7.98
N PHE A 243 4.32 -6.58 7.76
CA PHE A 243 4.73 -5.67 6.70
C PHE A 243 6.16 -5.15 6.92
N LYS A 244 6.50 -4.74 8.15
CA LYS A 244 7.86 -4.35 8.52
C LYS A 244 8.86 -5.49 8.27
N TYR A 245 8.46 -6.72 8.57
CA TYR A 245 9.32 -7.89 8.36
C TYR A 245 9.59 -8.18 6.87
N ILE A 246 8.65 -7.88 5.95
CA ILE A 246 8.94 -7.92 4.50
C ILE A 246 10.02 -6.89 4.15
N PHE A 247 9.93 -5.67 4.70
CA PHE A 247 10.95 -4.64 4.47
C PHE A 247 12.33 -5.07 4.95
N GLU A 248 12.41 -5.67 6.13
CA GLU A 248 13.65 -6.21 6.69
C GLU A 248 14.23 -7.31 5.79
N GLN A 249 13.40 -8.26 5.33
CA GLN A 249 13.84 -9.30 4.39
C GLN A 249 14.40 -8.73 3.07
N LEU A 250 13.80 -7.66 2.55
CA LEU A 250 14.22 -7.06 1.28
C LEU A 250 15.46 -6.18 1.43
N PHE A 251 15.56 -5.37 2.49
CA PHE A 251 16.52 -4.26 2.57
C PHE A 251 17.56 -4.37 3.69
N GLN A 252 17.49 -5.37 4.56
CA GLN A 252 18.50 -5.57 5.60
C GLN A 252 19.76 -6.21 5.01
N THR A 253 20.91 -5.57 5.20
CA THR A 253 22.18 -6.06 4.67
C THR A 253 22.67 -7.24 5.52
N GLN A 254 22.62 -8.47 5.02
CA GLN A 254 23.31 -9.57 5.69
C GLN A 254 24.83 -9.38 5.57
N SER A 255 25.51 -9.22 6.71
CA SER A 255 26.98 -9.07 6.81
C SER A 255 27.77 -10.35 6.47
N SER A 256 27.25 -11.24 5.63
CA SER A 256 27.91 -12.50 5.28
C SER A 256 27.48 -12.97 3.90
N ASN A 257 28.21 -12.58 2.85
CA ASN A 257 28.19 -13.14 1.49
C ASN A 257 26.85 -13.30 0.72
N THR A 258 25.71 -12.88 1.26
CA THR A 258 24.42 -12.83 0.54
C THR A 258 24.20 -11.42 -0.03
N SER A 259 25.07 -11.00 -0.95
CA SER A 259 24.94 -9.70 -1.62
C SER A 259 23.84 -9.76 -2.69
N MET A 260 22.79 -8.93 -2.57
CA MET A 260 21.75 -8.68 -3.59
C MET A 260 20.96 -9.91 -4.11
N THR A 261 21.27 -11.13 -3.68
CA THR A 261 20.72 -12.37 -4.26
C THR A 261 19.27 -12.65 -3.85
N ASP A 262 18.76 -12.11 -2.75
CA ASP A 262 17.37 -12.36 -2.34
C ASP A 262 16.33 -11.56 -3.15
N MET A 263 16.69 -10.43 -3.74
CA MET A 263 15.77 -9.68 -4.63
C MET A 263 15.56 -10.36 -5.98
N SER A 264 16.52 -11.18 -6.42
CA SER A 264 16.34 -12.09 -7.58
C SER A 264 15.50 -13.32 -7.26
N SER A 265 15.15 -13.53 -5.98
CA SER A 265 14.33 -14.65 -5.56
C SER A 265 12.85 -14.34 -5.76
N SER A 266 12.07 -15.37 -6.11
CA SER A 266 10.64 -15.21 -6.34
C SER A 266 9.94 -14.62 -5.12
N ILE A 267 8.96 -13.75 -5.36
CA ILE A 267 8.10 -13.14 -4.33
C ILE A 267 7.40 -14.19 -3.43
N ASN A 268 7.30 -15.45 -3.88
CA ASN A 268 6.84 -16.56 -3.06
C ASN A 268 7.74 -16.85 -1.85
N LYS A 269 9.00 -16.42 -1.83
CA LYS A 269 9.90 -16.64 -0.69
C LYS A 269 9.70 -15.65 0.45
N ALA A 270 9.13 -14.47 0.19
CA ALA A 270 8.85 -13.49 1.23
C ALA A 270 7.89 -14.09 2.28
N SER A 271 8.28 -14.06 3.54
CA SER A 271 7.50 -14.62 4.65
C SER A 271 6.69 -13.54 5.36
N LEU A 272 5.43 -13.85 5.66
CA LEU A 272 4.62 -13.11 6.64
C LEU A 272 4.70 -13.70 8.05
N ILE A 273 5.36 -14.84 8.24
CA ILE A 273 5.51 -15.46 9.56
C ILE A 273 6.65 -14.74 10.26
N LEU A 274 6.34 -14.15 11.41
CA LEU A 274 7.36 -13.47 12.22
C LEU A 274 8.35 -14.49 12.80
N PRO A 275 9.62 -14.12 13.04
CA PRO A 275 10.60 -15.04 13.63
C PRO A 275 10.13 -15.67 14.95
N GLU A 276 9.49 -14.89 15.81
CA GLU A 276 8.92 -15.35 17.09
C GLU A 276 7.81 -16.41 16.87
N GLU A 277 6.94 -16.23 15.87
CA GLU A 277 5.88 -17.20 15.53
C GLU A 277 6.49 -18.50 14.95
N ALA A 278 7.58 -18.41 14.21
CA ALA A 278 8.27 -19.56 13.64
C ALA A 278 8.94 -20.43 14.73
N GLU A 279 9.57 -19.79 15.73
CA GLU A 279 10.15 -20.48 16.89
C GLU A 279 9.08 -21.21 17.72
N GLU A 280 7.95 -20.57 17.98
CA GLU A 280 6.81 -21.20 18.67
C GLU A 280 6.26 -22.41 17.90
N MET A 281 6.07 -22.29 16.58
CA MET A 281 5.61 -23.40 15.75
C MET A 281 6.59 -24.59 15.78
N GLN A 282 7.89 -24.32 15.74
CA GLN A 282 8.90 -25.37 15.87
C GLN A 282 8.82 -26.05 17.24
N LEU A 283 8.72 -25.28 18.32
CA LEU A 283 8.58 -25.82 19.69
C LEU A 283 7.34 -26.72 19.82
N VAL A 284 6.20 -26.32 19.27
CA VAL A 284 4.96 -27.12 19.28
C VAL A 284 5.12 -28.41 18.47
N VAL A 285 5.78 -28.36 17.31
CA VAL A 285 6.07 -29.55 16.49
C VAL A 285 7.02 -30.50 17.23
N PHE A 286 8.08 -29.99 17.86
CA PHE A 286 9.01 -30.78 18.65
C PHE A 286 8.33 -31.44 19.87
N GLN A 287 7.43 -30.75 20.56
CA GLN A 287 6.65 -31.34 21.65
C GLN A 287 5.70 -32.44 21.17
N ARG A 288 5.05 -32.26 20.02
CA ARG A 288 4.19 -33.31 19.43
C ARG A 288 4.98 -34.54 18.99
N LEU A 289 6.18 -34.36 18.41
CA LEU A 289 7.05 -35.47 18.03
C LEU A 289 7.67 -36.18 19.25
N GLY A 290 8.03 -35.44 20.30
CA GLY A 290 8.55 -36.01 21.55
C GLY A 290 7.53 -36.89 22.30
N ASN A 291 6.22 -36.62 22.14
CA ASN A 291 5.16 -37.46 22.71
C ASN A 291 4.87 -38.73 21.89
N ILE A 292 5.23 -38.77 20.59
CA ILE A 292 5.04 -39.94 19.72
C ILE A 292 6.18 -40.97 19.90
N VAL A 293 7.35 -40.55 20.41
CA VAL A 293 8.51 -41.45 20.65
C VAL A 293 8.44 -42.13 22.03
N ASN A 294 7.52 -41.72 22.90
CA ASN A 294 7.34 -42.26 24.25
C ASN A 294 6.09 -43.16 24.43
N GLU A 295 5.43 -43.56 23.33
CA GLU A 295 4.42 -44.64 23.29
C GLU A 295 4.98 -45.87 22.57
#